data_AF-A0A8J5JY53-F1
#
_entry.id   AF-A0A8J5JY53-F1
#
_cell.length_a   1.000
_cell.length_b   1.000
_cell.length_c   1.000
_cell.angle_alpha   90.00
_cell.angle_beta   90.00
_cell.angle_gamma   90.00
#
_symmetry.space_group_name_H-M   'P 1'
#
loop_
_entity.id
_entity.type
_entity.pdbx_description
1 polymer ?
#
loop_
_entity_poly.entity_id
_entity_poly.type
_entity_poly.pdbx_seq_one_letter_code
_entity_poly.pdbx_strand_id
1 'polypeptide(L)'
;DLGSWISGAGSAGVIYVSLGSVMDSKSLPLEYQQILLQVFRRLPQRVIWKFEGELKDVPDNVMISKWLPQQDVLAHDKVKVFITHCGLLSLQETTYHAKRLLALPTFSDQP
;
A
#
# COMPACT_ATOMS: atom_id res chain seq x y z
N ASP A 1 -12.76 -5.67 8.77
CA ASP A 1 -11.67 -6.56 9.22
C ASP A 1 -10.67 -6.72 8.07
N LEU A 2 -9.37 -6.77 8.37
CA LEU A 2 -8.29 -6.81 7.36
C LEU A 2 -8.32 -8.11 6.54
N GLY A 3 -8.52 -9.25 7.20
CA GLY A 3 -8.52 -10.56 6.55
C GLY A 3 -9.68 -10.72 5.58
N SER A 4 -10.89 -10.29 5.99
CA SER A 4 -12.07 -10.34 5.11
C SER A 4 -11.96 -9.38 3.92
N TRP A 5 -11.31 -8.23 4.09
CA TRP A 5 -11.03 -7.32 2.98
C TRP A 5 -10.10 -7.93 1.93
N ILE A 6 -9.00 -8.56 2.36
CA ILE A 6 -8.03 -9.16 1.44
C ILE A 6 -8.66 -10.36 0.74
N SER A 7 -9.35 -11.23 1.48
CA SER A 7 -10.01 -12.42 0.94
C SER A 7 -11.10 -12.08 -0.09
N GLY A 8 -11.83 -10.98 0.13
CA GLY A 8 -12.89 -10.51 -0.76
C GLY A 8 -12.42 -9.79 -2.03
N ALA A 9 -11.11 -9.69 -2.29
CA ALA A 9 -10.56 -8.95 -3.43
C ALA A 9 -10.71 -9.65 -4.81
N GLY A 10 -11.42 -10.79 -4.86
CA GLY A 10 -11.70 -11.51 -6.10
C GLY A 10 -10.43 -11.97 -6.83
N SER A 11 -10.49 -12.07 -8.16
CA SER A 11 -9.34 -12.43 -9.01
C SER A 11 -8.37 -11.26 -9.21
N ALA A 12 -8.84 -10.01 -9.15
CA ALA A 12 -8.01 -8.82 -9.30
C ALA A 12 -6.95 -8.70 -8.19
N GLY A 13 -7.30 -9.11 -6.97
CA GLY A 13 -6.39 -9.11 -5.84
C GLY A 13 -6.20 -7.73 -5.22
N VAL A 14 -5.11 -7.60 -4.45
CA VAL A 14 -4.83 -6.47 -3.58
C VAL A 14 -3.52 -5.80 -3.95
N ILE A 15 -3.54 -4.48 -3.96
CA ILE A 15 -2.37 -3.61 -3.94
C ILE A 15 -2.18 -3.14 -2.51
N TYR A 16 -0.99 -3.38 -1.96
CA TYR A 16 -0.61 -2.85 -0.65
C TYR A 16 0.30 -1.63 -0.85
N VAL A 17 0.09 -0.55 -0.10
CA VAL A 17 0.82 0.71 -0.20
C VAL A 17 1.34 1.11 1.17
N SER A 18 2.67 1.29 1.31
CA SER A 18 3.31 1.73 2.55
C SER A 18 4.65 2.42 2.27
N LEU A 19 4.83 3.64 2.77
CA LEU A 19 6.08 4.42 2.67
C LEU A 19 7.01 4.23 3.88
N GLY A 20 6.80 3.16 4.66
CA GLY A 20 7.60 2.86 5.84
C GLY A 20 7.15 3.60 7.09
N SER A 21 8.03 3.68 8.08
CA SER A 21 7.78 4.35 9.36
C SER A 21 8.46 5.72 9.47
N VAL A 22 9.44 6.00 8.63
CA VAL A 22 10.20 7.27 8.64
C VAL A 22 9.45 8.36 7.86
N MET A 23 8.74 7.97 6.80
CA MET A 23 7.87 8.85 6.04
C MET A 23 6.41 8.45 6.24
N ASP A 24 5.64 9.36 6.82
CA ASP A 24 4.19 9.24 6.85
C ASP A 24 3.60 9.49 5.46
N SER A 25 2.68 8.64 4.99
CA SER A 25 1.96 8.85 3.74
C SER A 25 1.14 10.14 3.76
N LYS A 26 0.71 10.60 4.96
CA LYS A 26 0.02 11.89 5.12
C LYS A 26 0.90 13.11 4.84
N SER A 27 2.22 12.94 4.79
CA SER A 27 3.19 13.99 4.47
C SER A 27 3.40 14.17 2.96
N LEU A 28 2.87 13.26 2.13
CA LEU A 28 2.80 13.49 0.69
C LEU A 28 2.01 14.78 0.42
N PRO A 29 2.42 15.63 -0.55
CA PRO A 29 1.63 16.81 -0.88
C PRO A 29 0.19 16.42 -1.27
N LEU A 30 -0.77 17.26 -0.90
CA LEU A 30 -2.21 16.97 -1.09
C LEU A 30 -2.55 16.57 -2.54
N GLU A 31 -1.91 17.21 -3.51
CA GLU A 31 -2.05 16.88 -4.93
C GLU A 31 -1.71 15.41 -5.23
N TYR A 32 -0.59 14.90 -4.71
CA TYR A 32 -0.21 13.49 -4.88
C TYR A 32 -1.18 12.55 -4.19
N GLN A 33 -1.66 12.90 -2.99
CA GLN A 33 -2.69 12.10 -2.31
C GLN A 33 -3.95 11.99 -3.16
N GLN A 34 -4.41 13.11 -3.74
CA GLN A 34 -5.57 13.15 -4.61
C GLN A 34 -5.36 12.36 -5.91
N ILE A 35 -4.20 12.49 -6.54
CA ILE A 35 -3.84 11.71 -7.74
C ILE A 35 -3.89 10.21 -7.43
N LEU A 36 -3.29 9.77 -6.33
CA LEU A 36 -3.31 8.37 -5.93
C LEU A 36 -4.73 7.86 -5.70
N LEU A 37 -5.58 8.61 -4.99
CA LEU A 37 -6.99 8.24 -4.80
C LEU A 37 -7.76 8.17 -6.14
N GLN A 38 -7.51 9.10 -7.06
CA GLN A 38 -8.13 9.07 -8.40
C GLN A 38 -7.68 7.87 -9.22
N VAL A 39 -6.39 7.51 -9.15
CA VAL A 39 -5.85 6.32 -9.81
C VAL A 39 -6.47 5.07 -9.20
N PHE A 40 -6.42 4.92 -7.87
CA PHE A 40 -6.94 3.75 -7.17
C PHE A 40 -8.43 3.52 -7.45
N ARG A 41 -9.25 4.57 -7.51
CA ARG A 41 -10.67 4.49 -7.87
C ARG A 41 -10.94 3.78 -9.20
N ARG A 42 -10.01 3.87 -10.16
CA ARG A 42 -10.15 3.30 -11.51
C ARG A 42 -9.62 1.87 -11.60
N LEU A 43 -8.94 1.38 -10.57
CA LEU A 43 -8.33 0.06 -10.56
C LEU A 43 -9.37 -1.01 -10.15
N PRO A 44 -9.36 -2.19 -10.80
CA PRO A 44 -10.20 -3.31 -10.37
C PRO A 44 -9.72 -3.96 -9.07
N GLN A 45 -8.50 -3.68 -8.63
CA GLN A 45 -7.93 -4.18 -7.38
C GLN A 45 -8.54 -3.46 -6.17
N ARG A 46 -8.58 -4.19 -5.04
CA ARG A 46 -8.65 -3.53 -3.75
C ARG A 46 -7.29 -2.94 -3.40
N VAL A 47 -7.28 -1.83 -2.69
CA VAL A 47 -6.08 -1.17 -2.21
C VAL A 47 -6.12 -1.15 -0.70
N ILE A 48 -4.97 -1.44 -0.08
CA ILE A 48 -4.73 -1.20 1.33
C ILE A 48 -3.63 -0.17 1.39
N TRP A 49 -3.92 0.99 1.97
CA TRP A 49 -2.96 2.07 2.09
C TRP A 49 -2.70 2.38 3.55
N LYS A 50 -1.44 2.15 3.97
CA LYS A 50 -0.94 2.63 5.25
C LYS A 50 -0.84 4.16 5.21
N PHE A 51 -1.71 4.84 5.94
CA PHE A 51 -1.82 6.29 5.95
C PHE A 51 -2.10 6.84 7.35
N GLU A 52 -1.20 7.68 7.85
CA GLU A 52 -1.12 8.14 9.24
C GLU A 52 -1.93 9.41 9.47
N GLY A 53 -3.19 9.41 9.01
CA GLY A 53 -4.07 10.58 9.06
C GLY A 53 -5.50 10.25 8.63
N GLU A 54 -6.24 11.28 8.27
CA GLU A 54 -7.58 11.18 7.69
C GLU A 54 -7.55 11.66 6.25
N LEU A 55 -8.20 10.90 5.36
CA LEU A 55 -8.38 11.24 3.96
C LEU A 55 -9.87 11.46 3.69
N LYS A 56 -10.18 12.48 2.89
CA LYS A 56 -11.52 12.70 2.36
C LYS A 56 -11.67 11.97 1.03
N ASP A 57 -12.92 11.64 0.68
CA ASP A 57 -13.29 11.06 -0.62
C ASP A 57 -12.53 9.76 -0.98
N VAL A 58 -12.25 8.95 0.04
CA VAL A 58 -11.62 7.63 -0.10
C VAL A 58 -12.56 6.72 -0.93
N PRO A 59 -12.11 6.15 -2.06
CA PRO A 59 -12.92 5.24 -2.88
C PRO A 59 -13.27 3.93 -2.15
N ASP A 60 -14.39 3.31 -2.52
CA ASP A 60 -14.88 2.06 -1.90
C ASP A 60 -13.93 0.87 -2.04
N ASN A 61 -12.98 0.91 -2.99
CA ASN A 61 -11.96 -0.11 -3.15
C ASN A 61 -10.66 0.19 -2.38
N VAL A 62 -10.62 1.24 -1.55
CA VAL A 62 -9.44 1.64 -0.78
C VAL A 62 -9.72 1.52 0.71
N MET A 63 -8.93 0.69 1.41
CA MET A 63 -8.89 0.67 2.87
C MET A 63 -7.74 1.53 3.37
N ILE A 64 -8.05 2.46 4.27
CA ILE A 64 -7.05 3.24 4.99
C ILE A 64 -6.80 2.62 6.36
N SER A 65 -5.53 2.45 6.72
CA SER A 65 -5.13 2.09 8.08
C SER A 65 -3.89 2.84 8.51
N LYS A 66 -3.82 3.27 9.77
CA LYS A 66 -2.62 3.93 10.32
C LYS A 66 -1.47 2.95 10.56
N TRP A 67 -1.81 1.67 10.79
CA TRP A 67 -0.85 0.61 11.08
C TRP A 67 -1.34 -0.72 10.54
N LEU A 68 -0.43 -1.54 10.03
CA LEU A 68 -0.72 -2.85 9.45
C LEU A 68 0.40 -3.83 9.80
N PRO A 69 0.08 -5.11 10.05
CA PRO A 69 1.08 -6.17 10.15
C PRO A 69 1.63 -6.48 8.76
N GLN A 70 2.65 -5.73 8.32
CA GLN A 70 3.14 -5.75 6.95
C GLN A 70 3.54 -7.15 6.46
N GLN A 71 4.23 -7.93 7.29
CA GLN A 71 4.59 -9.32 7.00
C GLN A 71 3.36 -10.18 6.67
N ASP A 72 2.31 -10.09 7.48
CA ASP A 72 1.09 -10.90 7.28
C ASP A 72 0.32 -10.45 6.03
N VAL A 73 0.31 -9.15 5.75
CA VAL A 73 -0.27 -8.61 4.51
C VAL A 73 0.52 -9.14 3.31
N LEU A 74 1.85 -9.04 3.34
CA LEU A 74 2.72 -9.51 2.26
C LEU A 74 2.69 -11.04 2.11
N ALA A 75 2.44 -11.81 3.17
CA ALA A 75 2.30 -13.26 3.10
C ALA A 75 1.04 -13.71 2.35
N HIS A 76 0.01 -12.87 2.25
CA HIS A 76 -1.26 -13.29 1.68
C HIS A 76 -1.23 -13.40 0.15
N ASP A 77 -1.72 -14.51 -0.40
CA ASP A 77 -1.74 -14.78 -1.85
C ASP A 77 -2.51 -13.77 -2.72
N LYS A 78 -3.49 -13.07 -2.14
CA LYS A 78 -4.28 -12.06 -2.84
C LYS A 78 -3.51 -10.75 -2.97
N VAL A 79 -2.49 -10.50 -2.15
CA VAL A 79 -1.59 -9.35 -2.34
C VAL A 79 -0.68 -9.66 -3.53
N LYS A 80 -0.77 -8.80 -4.57
CA LYS A 80 -0.10 -8.99 -5.85
C LYS A 80 1.06 -8.02 -6.05
N VAL A 81 0.89 -6.79 -5.57
CA VAL A 81 1.84 -5.70 -5.73
C VAL A 81 1.98 -4.95 -4.42
N PHE A 82 3.22 -4.64 -4.07
CA PHE A 82 3.54 -3.74 -2.98
C PHE A 82 4.11 -2.43 -3.53
N ILE A 83 3.39 -1.33 -3.34
CA ILE A 83 3.89 0.01 -3.62
C ILE A 83 4.61 0.49 -2.37
N THR A 84 5.91 0.76 -2.48
CA THR A 84 6.76 1.05 -1.33
C THR A 84 7.83 2.07 -1.62
N HIS A 85 8.26 2.77 -0.58
CA HIS A 85 9.47 3.59 -0.61
C HIS A 85 10.77 2.79 -0.81
N CYS A 86 10.74 1.45 -0.74
CA CYS A 86 11.91 0.59 -0.93
C CYS A 86 12.98 0.68 0.16
N GLY A 87 12.61 1.03 1.40
CA GLY A 87 13.52 0.85 2.54
C GLY A 87 13.98 -0.61 2.70
N LEU A 88 15.20 -0.83 3.18
CA LEU A 88 15.87 -2.14 3.24
C LEU A 88 14.99 -3.29 3.75
N LEU A 89 14.32 -3.10 4.90
CA LEU A 89 13.45 -4.13 5.46
C LEU A 89 12.30 -4.42 4.49
N SER A 90 11.59 -3.39 4.00
CA SER A 90 10.50 -3.57 3.04
C SER A 90 10.93 -4.38 1.80
N LEU A 91 12.15 -4.18 1.30
CA LEU A 91 12.71 -4.99 0.21
C LEU A 91 12.94 -6.45 0.61
N GLN A 92 13.49 -6.71 1.81
CA GLN A 92 13.70 -8.07 2.33
C GLN A 92 12.37 -8.83 2.46
N GLU A 93 11.34 -8.23 3.06
CA GLU A 93 10.04 -8.87 3.28
C GLU A 93 9.34 -9.17 1.95
N THR A 94 9.41 -8.22 1.02
CA THR A 94 8.82 -8.37 -0.33
C THR A 94 9.50 -9.47 -1.12
N THR A 95 10.82 -9.54 -1.03
CA THR A 95 11.63 -10.59 -1.67
C THR A 95 11.32 -11.95 -1.07
N TYR A 96 11.26 -12.03 0.27
CA TYR A 96 10.94 -13.25 1.01
C TYR A 96 9.57 -13.82 0.60
N HIS A 97 8.55 -12.97 0.48
CA HIS A 97 7.20 -13.37 0.05
C HIS A 97 7.00 -13.41 -1.46
N ALA A 98 8.07 -13.28 -2.24
CA ALA A 98 8.06 -13.29 -3.71
C ALA A 98 7.00 -12.36 -4.33
N LYS A 99 6.80 -11.17 -3.75
CA LYS A 99 5.84 -10.18 -4.24
C LYS A 99 6.52 -9.23 -5.24
N ARG A 100 5.74 -8.76 -6.22
CA ARG A 100 6.17 -7.68 -7.11
C ARG A 100 6.06 -6.36 -6.37
N LEU A 101 6.94 -5.40 -6.67
CA LEU A 101 6.87 -4.06 -6.10
C LEU A 101 6.89 -2.95 -7.15
N LEU A 102 6.30 -1.82 -6.77
CA LEU A 102 6.45 -0.54 -7.45
C LEU A 102 7.17 0.40 -6.49
N ALA A 103 8.35 0.88 -6.89
CA ALA A 103 9.15 1.78 -6.10
C ALA A 103 8.62 3.22 -6.20
N LEU A 104 8.39 3.85 -5.05
CA LEU A 104 8.19 5.29 -4.89
C LEU A 104 9.25 5.80 -3.91
N PRO A 105 10.53 5.87 -4.34
CA PRO A 105 11.62 6.26 -3.47
C PRO A 105 11.40 7.68 -2.96
N THR A 106 11.66 7.90 -1.66
CA THR A 106 11.31 9.17 -1.01
C THR A 106 12.48 9.85 -0.31
N PHE A 107 13.44 9.08 0.23
CA PHE A 107 14.57 9.64 0.97
C PHE A 107 15.72 8.62 1.16
N SER A 108 16.94 9.13 1.37
CA SER A 108 18.15 8.39 1.78
C SER A 108 18.71 7.38 0.77
N ASP A 109 18.73 6.08 1.09
CA ASP A 109 19.36 4.99 0.32
C ASP A 109 18.54 4.56 -0.91
N GLN A 110 17.40 5.23 -1.09
CA GLN A 110 16.47 5.02 -2.18
C GLN A 110 16.83 6.00 -3.32
N PRO A 111 17.01 5.51 -4.56
CA PRO A 111 17.48 6.33 -5.68
C PRO A 111 16.47 7.37 -6.16
#